data_AF-A0A2T6VVV5-F1
#
_entry.id   AF-A0A2T6VVV5-F1
#
_cell.length_a   1.000
_cell.length_b   1.000
_cell.length_c   1.000
_cell.angle_alpha   90.00
_cell.angle_beta   90.00
_cell.angle_gamma   90.00
#
_symmetry.space_group_name_H-M   'P 1'
#
loop_
_entity.id
_entity.type
_entity.pdbx_description
1 polymer ?
#
loop_
_entity_poly.entity_id
_entity_poly.type
_entity_poly.pdbx_seq_one_letter_code
_entity_poly.pdbx_strand_id
1 'polypeptide(L)'
;GVNRVSKKWACLDIGASDDLIIEGFLKKIEENLFWGEVLSKYALEFHRSNSFSFHNDWGEAMSLKDAELLEDGRICIKGKIYDRM
;
A
#
# COMPACT_ATOMS: atom_id res chain seq x y z
N GLY A 1 9.66 -5.76 -3.48
CA GLY A 1 10.06 -6.56 -4.66
C GLY A 1 8.83 -6.95 -5.44
N VAL A 2 8.93 -7.06 -6.76
CA VAL A 2 7.79 -7.37 -7.65
C VAL A 2 8.13 -8.60 -8.49
N ASN A 3 7.22 -9.57 -8.58
CA ASN A 3 7.43 -10.78 -9.37
C ASN A 3 7.34 -10.46 -10.87
N ARG A 4 8.34 -10.86 -11.67
CA ARG A 4 8.34 -10.69 -13.13
C ARG A 4 7.82 -11.93 -13.87
N VAL A 5 8.31 -13.12 -13.49
CA VAL A 5 7.94 -14.40 -14.08
C VAL A 5 7.83 -15.44 -12.97
N SER A 6 6.68 -16.10 -12.86
CA SER A 6 6.44 -17.15 -11.87
C SER A 6 5.31 -18.06 -12.32
N LYS A 7 5.42 -19.34 -12.00
CA LYS A 7 4.31 -20.31 -12.11
C LYS A 7 3.53 -20.48 -10.80
N LYS A 8 4.04 -19.92 -9.69
CA LYS A 8 3.49 -20.09 -8.33
C LYS A 8 2.73 -18.87 -7.84
N TRP A 9 3.11 -17.68 -8.27
CA TRP A 9 2.62 -16.41 -7.75
C TRP A 9 2.18 -15.48 -8.90
N ALA A 10 1.26 -14.57 -8.60
CA ALA A 10 0.92 -13.50 -9.53
C ALA A 10 2.16 -12.64 -9.86
N CYS A 11 2.21 -12.14 -11.09
CA CYS A 11 3.31 -11.35 -11.64
C CYS A 11 2.81 -10.00 -12.14
N LEU A 12 3.74 -9.06 -12.31
CA LEU A 12 3.47 -7.76 -12.91
C LEU A 12 2.81 -7.93 -14.29
N ASP A 13 1.78 -7.12 -14.55
CA ASP A 13 0.90 -7.19 -15.71
C ASP A 13 1.40 -6.36 -16.92
N ILE A 14 2.56 -5.72 -16.81
CA ILE A 14 3.20 -4.94 -17.87
C ILE A 14 4.63 -5.41 -18.18
N GLY A 15 5.08 -5.15 -19.41
CA GLY A 15 6.40 -5.55 -19.93
C GLY A 15 7.53 -4.53 -19.77
N ALA A 16 7.39 -3.51 -18.91
CA ALA A 16 8.44 -2.50 -18.70
C ALA A 16 9.74 -3.13 -18.18
N SER A 17 10.91 -2.66 -18.63
CA SER A 17 12.20 -3.13 -18.07
C SER A 17 12.32 -2.73 -16.60
N ASP A 18 13.10 -3.48 -15.83
CA ASP A 18 13.36 -3.13 -14.42
C ASP A 18 13.98 -1.72 -14.32
N ASP A 19 14.91 -1.39 -15.21
CA ASP A 19 15.54 -0.07 -15.28
C ASP A 19 14.50 1.04 -15.46
N LEU A 20 13.55 0.89 -16.39
CA LEU A 20 12.51 1.91 -16.65
C LEU A 20 11.60 2.12 -15.42
N ILE A 21 11.26 1.05 -14.71
CA ILE A 21 10.46 1.12 -13.48
C ILE A 21 11.24 1.86 -12.38
N ILE A 22 12.52 1.51 -12.21
CA ILE A 22 13.39 2.13 -11.19
C ILE A 22 13.62 3.61 -11.50
N GLU A 23 13.93 3.96 -12.74
CA GLU A 23 14.09 5.35 -13.18
C GLU A 23 12.82 6.18 -12.93
N GLY A 24 11.65 5.63 -13.26
CA GLY A 24 10.37 6.28 -12.98
C GLY A 24 10.12 6.47 -11.48
N PHE A 25 10.47 5.48 -10.66
CA PHE A 25 10.36 5.56 -9.21
C PHE A 25 11.29 6.62 -8.61
N LEU A 26 12.56 6.67 -9.04
CA LEU A 26 13.52 7.69 -8.58
C LEU A 26 13.04 9.10 -8.94
N LYS A 27 12.58 9.32 -10.18
CA LYS A 27 11.99 10.60 -10.60
C LYS A 27 10.78 10.99 -9.74
N LYS A 28 9.92 10.03 -9.39
CA LYS A 28 8.77 10.27 -8.52
C LYS A 28 9.15 10.68 -7.09
N ILE A 29 10.28 10.17 -6.57
CA ILE A 29 10.83 10.63 -5.28
C ILE A 29 11.38 12.05 -5.42
N GLU A 30 12.12 12.33 -6.50
CA GLU A 30 12.72 13.64 -6.78
C GLU A 30 11.69 14.75 -7.03
N GLU A 31 10.44 14.41 -7.33
CA GLU A 31 9.31 15.36 -7.36
C GLU A 31 9.03 15.99 -5.98
N ASN A 32 9.57 15.44 -4.88
CA ASN A 32 9.43 15.96 -3.51
C ASN A 32 7.99 16.29 -3.10
N LEU A 33 7.03 15.46 -3.54
CA LEU A 33 5.62 15.61 -3.21
C LEU A 33 5.43 15.57 -1.69
N PHE A 34 4.60 16.46 -1.15
CA PHE A 34 4.31 16.45 0.27
C PHE A 34 3.51 15.20 0.64
N TRP A 35 3.76 14.67 1.85
CA TRP A 35 3.01 13.54 2.39
C TRP A 35 1.49 13.73 2.27
N GLY A 36 0.98 14.92 2.60
CA GLY A 36 -0.45 15.23 2.51
C GLY A 36 -1.01 15.08 1.09
N GLU A 37 -0.24 15.41 0.05
CA GLU A 37 -0.67 15.24 -1.34
C GLU A 37 -0.73 13.76 -1.75
N VAL A 38 0.26 12.98 -1.33
CA VAL A 38 0.31 11.53 -1.57
C VAL A 38 -0.83 10.84 -0.82
N LEU A 39 -1.02 11.17 0.46
CA LEU A 39 -2.06 10.58 1.29
C LEU A 39 -3.47 10.94 0.77
N SER A 40 -3.70 12.18 0.34
CA SER A 40 -4.99 12.60 -0.22
C SER A 40 -5.39 11.76 -1.44
N LYS A 41 -4.43 11.43 -2.30
CA LYS A 41 -4.67 10.53 -3.45
C LYS A 41 -4.95 9.10 -2.98
N TYR A 42 -4.14 8.59 -2.06
CA TYR A 42 -4.32 7.24 -1.53
C TYR A 42 -5.64 7.05 -0.77
N ALA A 43 -6.10 8.06 -0.04
CA ALA A 43 -7.37 8.03 0.69
C ALA A 43 -8.57 7.75 -0.22
N LEU A 44 -8.55 8.27 -1.46
CA LEU A 44 -9.58 7.97 -2.47
C LEU A 44 -9.62 6.49 -2.86
N GLU A 45 -8.48 5.80 -2.79
CA GLU A 45 -8.34 4.40 -3.18
C GLU A 45 -8.39 3.42 -1.99
N PHE A 46 -8.20 3.91 -0.76
CA PHE A 46 -8.10 3.07 0.44
C PHE A 46 -9.30 2.13 0.65
N HIS A 47 -10.50 2.54 0.22
CA HIS A 47 -11.71 1.72 0.28
C HIS A 47 -11.57 0.35 -0.42
N ARG A 48 -10.66 0.21 -1.41
CA ARG A 48 -10.36 -1.07 -2.06
C ARG A 48 -9.78 -2.09 -1.08
N SER A 49 -9.06 -1.62 -0.07
CA SER A 49 -8.47 -2.45 0.99
C SER A 49 -9.53 -3.02 1.94
N ASN A 50 -10.71 -2.43 2.06
CA ASN A 50 -11.75 -2.86 3.01
C ASN A 50 -12.29 -4.27 2.72
N SER A 51 -12.06 -4.80 1.52
CA SER A 51 -12.44 -6.19 1.18
C SER A 51 -11.39 -7.22 1.62
N PHE A 52 -10.26 -6.79 2.19
CA PHE A 52 -9.12 -7.63 2.54
C PHE A 52 -8.85 -7.65 4.06
N SER A 53 -7.76 -8.33 4.41
CA SER A 53 -7.25 -8.45 5.78
C SER A 53 -5.75 -8.22 5.83
N PHE A 54 -5.23 -7.81 6.98
CA PHE A 54 -3.80 -7.72 7.26
C PHE A 54 -3.45 -8.58 8.48
N HIS A 55 -2.18 -8.89 8.69
CA HIS A 55 -1.74 -9.54 9.93
C HIS A 55 -1.32 -8.46 10.94
N ASN A 56 -1.65 -8.60 12.22
CA ASN A 56 -1.17 -7.70 13.27
C ASN A 56 0.23 -8.11 13.78
N ASP A 57 0.75 -7.42 14.79
CA ASP A 57 2.11 -7.67 15.32
C ASP A 57 2.26 -9.04 15.98
N TRP A 58 1.16 -9.64 16.42
CA TRP A 58 1.12 -11.01 16.93
C TRP A 58 0.92 -12.06 15.82
N GLY A 59 0.84 -11.63 14.56
CA GLY A 59 0.64 -12.50 13.41
C GLY A 59 -0.81 -12.94 13.20
N GLU A 60 -1.78 -12.31 13.86
CA GLU A 60 -3.19 -12.64 13.73
C GLU A 60 -3.82 -11.91 12.54
N ALA A 61 -4.64 -12.61 11.75
CA ALA A 61 -5.34 -12.02 10.63
C ALA A 61 -6.52 -11.14 11.11
N MET A 62 -6.50 -9.87 10.71
CA MET A 62 -7.46 -8.83 11.06
C MET A 62 -8.15 -8.31 9.80
N SER A 63 -9.49 -8.29 9.79
CA SER A 63 -10.28 -7.74 8.68
C SER A 63 -10.17 -6.21 8.59
N LEU A 64 -10.06 -5.68 7.37
CA LEU A 64 -10.04 -4.23 7.10
C LEU A 64 -11.44 -3.66 6.78
N LYS A 65 -12.51 -4.45 6.90
CA LYS A 65 -13.87 -4.05 6.51
C LYS A 65 -14.33 -2.73 7.13
N ASP A 66 -14.03 -2.55 8.42
CA ASP A 66 -14.42 -1.38 9.21
C ASP A 66 -13.20 -0.46 9.49
N ALA A 67 -12.18 -0.50 8.63
CA ALA A 67 -10.95 0.29 8.80
C ALA A 67 -11.12 1.71 8.28
N GLU A 68 -10.64 2.67 9.06
CA GLU A 68 -10.54 4.09 8.71
C GLU A 68 -9.05 4.46 8.60
N LEU A 69 -8.66 5.11 7.49
CA LEU A 69 -7.30 5.61 7.28
C LEU A 69 -7.09 6.90 8.08
N LEU A 70 -5.99 6.97 8.81
CA LEU A 70 -5.57 8.15 9.58
C LEU A 70 -4.56 9.00 8.79
N GLU A 71 -4.43 10.27 9.17
CA GLU A 71 -3.57 11.29 8.51
C GLU A 71 -2.06 10.95 8.52
N ASP A 72 -1.64 10.03 9.38
CA ASP A 72 -0.26 9.55 9.47
C ASP A 72 -0.04 8.18 8.81
N GLY A 73 -1.04 7.68 8.07
CA GLY A 73 -0.98 6.41 7.36
C GLY A 73 -1.33 5.18 8.20
N ARG A 74 -1.58 5.34 9.51
CA ARG A 74 -2.12 4.28 10.36
C ARG A 74 -3.60 4.02 10.06
N ILE A 75 -4.14 2.95 10.66
CA ILE A 75 -5.57 2.63 10.53
C ILE A 75 -6.24 2.55 11.89
N CYS A 76 -7.50 2.96 11.96
CA CYS A 76 -8.37 2.78 13.10
C CYS A 76 -9.44 1.74 12.74
N ILE A 77 -9.61 0.71 13.57
CA ILE A 77 -10.69 -0.27 13.44
C ILE A 77 -11.45 -0.29 14.75
N LYS A 78 -12.71 0.18 14.73
CA LYS A 78 -13.60 0.22 15.91
C LYS A 78 -12.96 0.92 17.13
N GLY A 79 -12.28 2.04 16.89
CA GLY A 79 -11.64 2.84 17.94
C GLY A 79 -10.26 2.36 18.40
N LYS A 80 -9.74 1.25 17.84
CA LYS A 80 -8.37 0.79 18.10
C LYS A 80 -7.46 1.16 16.92
N ILE A 81 -6.34 1.81 17.23
CA ILE A 81 -5.33 2.20 16.25
C ILE A 81 -4.35 1.05 16.04
N TYR A 82 -4.01 0.81 14.78
CA TYR A 82 -3.01 -0.15 14.35
C TYR A 82 -1.98 0.55 13.46
N ASP A 83 -0.72 0.27 13.72
CA ASP A 83 0.39 0.53 12.82
C ASP A 83 1.09 -0.78 12.47
N ARG A 84 2.00 -0.70 11.50
CA ARG A 84 2.86 -1.80 11.06
C ARG A 84 4.21 -1.21 10.72
N MET A 85 5.15 -1.29 11.66
CA MET A 85 6.58 -1.09 11.40
C MET A 85 7.30 -2.43 11.20
#